data_AF-A0A2C9TQZ5-F1
#
_entry.id   AF-A0A2C9TQZ5-F1
#
_cell.length_a   1.000
_cell.length_b   1.000
_cell.length_c   1.000
_cell.angle_alpha   90.00
_cell.angle_beta   90.00
_cell.angle_gamma   90.00
#
_symmetry.space_group_name_H-M   'P 1'
#
loop_
_entity.id
_entity.type
_entity.pdbx_description
1 polymer ?
#
loop_
_entity_poly.entity_id
_entity_poly.type
_entity_poly.pdbx_seq_one_letter_code
_entity_poly.pdbx_strand_id
1 'polypeptide(L)'
;DYQRPRLKVLSDYYEGKTKNLVELTRRKEEYMADNRVAHDYASYISDFINGYFLGNPIQYQDDDKDVLEAIEAFNDLNDVESHNRSLGLDLSIYGKAYELMIRNQDDETRLYKSDA
;
A
#
# COMPACT_ATOMS: atom_id res chain seq x y z
N ASP A 1 19.57 -2.26 -6.50
CA ASP A 1 19.80 -0.83 -6.79
C ASP A 1 18.93 -0.18 -7.87
N TYR A 2 18.34 -0.91 -8.82
CA TYR A 2 17.55 -0.28 -9.91
C TYR A 2 16.13 0.18 -9.51
N GLN A 3 15.48 -0.49 -8.55
CA GLN A 3 14.06 -0.25 -8.23
C GLN A 3 13.84 0.85 -7.18
N ARG A 4 14.75 1.02 -6.22
CA ARG A 4 14.60 1.99 -5.11
C ARG A 4 14.31 3.42 -5.59
N PRO A 5 15.01 3.97 -6.62
CA PRO A 5 14.70 5.31 -7.11
C PRO A 5 13.26 5.44 -7.64
N ARG A 6 12.75 4.42 -8.34
CA ARG A 6 11.38 4.40 -8.84
C ARG A 6 10.37 4.37 -7.69
N LEU A 7 10.58 3.50 -6.70
CA LEU A 7 9.67 3.38 -5.55
C LEU A 7 9.59 4.69 -4.76
N LYS A 8 10.73 5.36 -4.58
CA LYS A 8 10.75 6.69 -3.97
C LYS A 8 9.91 7.71 -4.73
N VAL A 9 10.04 7.77 -6.06
CA VAL A 9 9.20 8.68 -6.88
C VAL A 9 7.71 8.37 -6.71
N LEU A 10 7.33 7.10 -6.65
CA LEU A 10 5.91 6.72 -6.47
C LEU A 10 5.38 7.12 -5.09
N SER A 11 6.16 6.87 -4.02
CA SER A 11 5.85 7.34 -2.67
C SER A 11 5.75 8.87 -2.62
N ASP A 12 6.70 9.58 -3.21
CA ASP A 12 6.70 11.05 -3.27
C ASP A 12 5.42 11.56 -3.94
N TYR A 13 4.95 10.94 -5.03
CA TYR A 13 3.68 11.33 -5.66
C TYR A 13 2.48 11.09 -4.76
N TYR A 14 2.42 9.94 -4.06
CA TYR A 14 1.36 9.65 -3.09
C TYR A 14 1.35 10.66 -1.94
N GLU A 15 2.52 11.11 -1.49
CA GLU A 15 2.66 12.16 -0.46
C GLU A 15 2.42 13.59 -0.99
N GLY A 16 1.99 13.74 -2.25
CA GLY A 16 1.79 15.04 -2.89
C GLY A 16 3.08 15.80 -3.23
N LYS A 17 4.25 15.15 -3.08
CA LYS A 17 5.59 15.67 -3.41
C LYS A 17 5.92 15.38 -4.86
N THR A 18 5.15 15.96 -5.77
CA THR A 18 5.39 15.80 -7.21
C THR A 18 6.77 16.30 -7.63
N LYS A 19 7.32 15.75 -8.71
CA LYS A 19 8.69 16.00 -9.18
C LYS A 19 9.05 17.49 -9.35
N ASN A 20 8.08 18.31 -9.77
CA ASN A 20 8.21 19.76 -9.89
C ASN A 20 8.50 20.47 -8.54
N LEU A 21 8.13 19.88 -7.41
CA LEU A 21 8.39 20.39 -6.07
C LEU A 21 9.78 19.96 -5.57
N VAL A 22 10.15 18.70 -5.84
CA VAL A 22 11.32 18.05 -5.20
C VAL A 22 12.62 18.26 -6.00
N GLU A 23 12.57 18.24 -7.33
CA GLU A 23 13.79 18.16 -8.16
C GLU A 23 14.18 19.46 -8.87
N LEU A 24 13.29 20.47 -8.92
CA LEU A 24 13.58 21.71 -9.62
C LEU A 24 14.32 22.70 -8.73
N THR A 25 15.47 23.18 -9.21
CA THR A 25 16.18 24.34 -8.64
C THR A 25 15.27 25.56 -8.58
N ARG A 26 15.56 26.47 -7.63
CA ARG A 26 14.88 27.77 -7.51
C ARG A 26 14.79 28.47 -8.88
N ARG A 27 13.71 29.22 -9.11
CA ARG A 27 13.59 30.10 -10.29
C ARG A 27 14.90 30.86 -10.56
N LYS A 28 15.25 31.01 -11.84
CA LYS A 28 16.47 31.73 -12.28
C LYS A 28 16.50 33.19 -11.81
N GLU A 29 15.34 33.79 -11.64
CA GLU A 29 15.18 35.19 -11.23
C GLU A 29 15.05 35.28 -9.71
N GLU A 30 16.06 35.85 -9.05
CA GLU A 30 16.13 35.88 -7.58
C GLU A 30 15.03 36.73 -6.92
N TYR A 31 14.52 37.72 -7.65
CA TYR A 31 13.54 38.71 -7.18
C TYR A 31 12.08 38.29 -7.37
N MET A 32 11.82 37.14 -8.00
CA MET A 32 10.47 36.64 -8.24
C MET A 32 10.08 35.58 -7.23
N ALA A 33 8.81 35.57 -6.81
CA ALA A 33 8.27 34.49 -5.99
C ALA A 33 8.26 33.16 -6.76
N ASP A 34 8.58 32.07 -6.07
CA ASP A 34 8.56 30.69 -6.58
C ASP A 34 7.42 29.91 -5.90
N ASN A 35 6.18 30.19 -6.32
CA ASN A 35 5.01 29.46 -5.85
C ASN A 35 4.80 28.21 -6.71
N ARG A 36 4.68 27.05 -6.07
CA ARG A 36 4.46 25.76 -6.72
C ARG A 36 3.28 25.07 -6.05
N VAL A 37 2.35 24.59 -6.86
CA VAL A 37 1.15 23.91 -6.37
C VAL A 37 1.43 22.41 -6.32
N ALA A 38 1.17 21.83 -5.14
CA ALA A 38 1.10 20.39 -4.96
C ALA A 38 -0.31 19.90 -5.31
N HIS A 39 -0.39 18.73 -5.95
CA HIS A 39 -1.66 18.07 -6.23
C HIS A 39 -1.65 16.66 -5.65
N ASP A 40 -2.73 16.34 -4.95
CA ASP A 40 -2.99 15.09 -4.24
C ASP A 40 -3.36 13.93 -5.18
N TYR A 41 -3.60 14.13 -6.47
CA TYR A 41 -4.25 13.14 -7.35
C TYR A 41 -3.81 11.66 -7.19
N ALA A 42 -2.52 11.40 -6.93
CA ALA A 42 -2.05 10.05 -6.66
C ALA A 42 -2.67 9.44 -5.38
N SER A 43 -2.66 10.14 -4.24
CA SER A 43 -3.30 9.66 -3.01
C SER A 43 -4.80 9.50 -3.20
N TYR A 44 -5.49 10.49 -3.75
CA TYR A 44 -6.92 10.39 -4.03
C TYR A 44 -7.29 9.15 -4.85
N ILE A 45 -6.57 8.89 -5.96
CA ILE A 45 -6.82 7.73 -6.81
C ILE A 45 -6.50 6.43 -6.07
N SER A 46 -5.34 6.37 -5.40
CA SER A 46 -4.90 5.15 -4.72
C SER A 46 -5.82 4.76 -3.57
N ASP A 47 -6.23 5.73 -2.76
CA ASP A 47 -7.15 5.51 -1.64
C ASP A 47 -8.54 5.12 -2.14
N PHE A 48 -9.03 5.77 -3.21
CA PHE A 48 -10.31 5.43 -3.82
C PHE A 48 -10.34 3.99 -4.34
N ILE A 49 -9.31 3.57 -5.10
CA ILE A 49 -9.21 2.21 -5.63
C ILE A 49 -9.12 1.19 -4.48
N ASN A 50 -8.29 1.47 -3.46
CA ASN A 50 -8.13 0.58 -2.32
C ASN A 50 -9.43 0.44 -1.53
N GLY A 51 -10.12 1.55 -1.26
CA GLY A 51 -11.41 1.56 -0.59
C GLY A 51 -12.52 0.89 -1.39
N TYR A 52 -12.50 0.97 -2.72
CA TYR A 52 -13.47 0.26 -3.56
C TYR A 52 -13.22 -1.25 -3.59
N PHE A 53 -11.96 -1.65 -3.78
CA PHE A 53 -11.59 -3.06 -3.96
C PHE A 53 -11.58 -3.85 -2.64
N LEU A 54 -11.08 -3.25 -1.55
CA LEU A 54 -10.92 -3.88 -0.24
C LEU A 54 -11.76 -3.21 0.85
N GLY A 55 -12.72 -2.37 0.46
CA GLY A 55 -13.68 -1.79 1.39
C GLY A 55 -14.55 -2.84 2.06
N ASN A 56 -14.92 -3.89 1.33
CA ASN A 56 -15.61 -5.05 1.88
C ASN A 56 -14.63 -6.22 2.00
N PRO A 57 -14.63 -6.94 3.13
CA PRO A 57 -13.81 -8.14 3.28
C PRO A 57 -14.17 -9.22 2.26
N ILE A 58 -13.14 -9.92 1.78
CA ILE A 58 -13.26 -11.03 0.84
C ILE A 58 -14.01 -12.18 1.52
N GLN A 59 -15.05 -12.69 0.86
CA GLN A 59 -15.88 -13.78 1.36
C GLN A 59 -15.37 -15.13 0.82
N TYR A 60 -15.29 -16.13 1.69
CA TYR A 60 -14.90 -17.49 1.36
C TYR A 60 -16.13 -18.39 1.39
N GLN A 61 -16.23 -19.33 0.44
CA GLN A 61 -17.33 -20.28 0.35
C GLN A 61 -16.78 -21.66 0.02
N ASP A 62 -17.18 -22.65 0.81
CA ASP A 62 -16.87 -24.07 0.62
C ASP A 62 -18.03 -24.91 1.19
N ASP A 63 -18.20 -26.14 0.69
CA ASP A 63 -19.22 -27.06 1.20
C ASP A 63 -18.77 -27.74 2.51
N ASP A 64 -17.45 -27.81 2.75
CA ASP A 64 -16.86 -28.36 3.96
C ASP A 64 -16.75 -27.29 5.06
N LYS A 65 -17.48 -27.53 6.16
CA LYS A 65 -17.49 -26.62 7.31
C LYS A 65 -16.16 -26.58 8.04
N ASP A 66 -15.42 -27.68 8.08
CA ASP A 66 -14.15 -27.74 8.78
C ASP A 66 -13.11 -26.87 8.05
N VAL A 67 -13.19 -26.80 6.72
CA VAL A 67 -12.36 -25.91 5.88
C VAL A 67 -12.70 -24.44 6.15
N LEU A 68 -13.98 -24.08 6.19
CA LEU A 68 -14.41 -22.71 6.47
C LEU A 68 -13.97 -22.26 7.87
N GLU A 69 -14.15 -23.10 8.89
CA GLU A 69 -13.74 -22.79 10.26
C GLU A 69 -12.22 -22.60 10.35
N ALA A 70 -11.43 -23.42 9.63
CA ALA A 70 -9.98 -23.25 9.56
C ALA A 70 -9.56 -21.93 8.87
N ILE A 71 -10.26 -21.52 7.81
CA ILE A 71 -10.02 -20.24 7.12
C ILE A 71 -10.38 -19.06 8.02
N GLU A 72 -11.52 -19.11 8.71
CA GLU A 72 -11.95 -18.08 9.65
C GLU A 72 -10.94 -17.92 10.80
N ALA A 73 -10.53 -19.04 11.41
CA ALA A 73 -9.52 -19.03 12.46
C ALA A 73 -8.18 -18.44 11.99
N PHE A 74 -7.76 -18.75 10.76
CA PHE A 74 -6.56 -18.18 10.16
C PHE A 74 -6.69 -16.67 9.90
N ASN A 75 -7.86 -16.24 9.41
CA ASN A 75 -8.14 -14.83 9.11
C ASN A 75 -8.17 -13.98 10.38
N ASP A 76 -8.83 -14.48 11.43
CA ASP A 76 -8.93 -13.83 12.73
C ASP A 76 -7.55 -13.72 13.41
N LEU A 77 -6.75 -14.78 13.33
CA LEU A 77 -5.40 -14.80 13.87
C LEU A 77 -4.51 -13.71 13.24
N ASN A 78 -4.67 -13.45 11.94
CA ASN A 78 -3.79 -12.58 11.16
C ASN A 78 -4.37 -11.18 10.89
N ASP A 79 -5.61 -10.91 11.29
CA ASP A 79 -6.35 -9.71 10.89
C ASP A 79 -6.28 -9.48 9.38
N VAL A 80 -6.64 -10.53 8.61
CA VAL A 80 -6.42 -10.59 7.16
C VAL A 80 -7.12 -9.47 6.41
N GLU A 81 -8.26 -8.98 6.91
CA GLU A 81 -8.95 -7.84 6.29
C GLU A 81 -8.11 -6.56 6.34
N SER A 82 -7.57 -6.22 7.51
CA SER A 82 -6.67 -5.08 7.68
C SER A 82 -5.37 -5.28 6.92
N HIS A 83 -4.82 -6.50 6.99
CA HIS A 83 -3.61 -6.89 6.27
C HIS A 83 -3.73 -6.66 4.76
N ASN A 84 -4.82 -7.17 4.18
CA ASN A 84 -5.12 -7.01 2.77
C ASN A 84 -5.29 -5.54 2.39
N ARG A 85 -6.02 -4.74 3.18
CA ARG A 85 -6.18 -3.29 2.91
C ARG A 85 -4.84 -2.54 2.89
N SER A 86 -3.93 -2.92 3.77
CA SER A 86 -2.57 -2.36 3.83
C SER A 86 -1.73 -2.77 2.61
N LEU A 87 -1.77 -4.05 2.23
CA LEU A 87 -1.11 -4.56 1.03
C LEU A 87 -1.67 -3.96 -0.26
N GLY A 88 -3.00 -3.81 -0.34
CA GLY A 88 -3.69 -3.23 -1.50
C GLY A 88 -3.32 -1.77 -1.71
N LEU A 89 -3.14 -1.01 -0.63
CA LEU A 89 -2.64 0.36 -0.71
C LEU A 89 -1.22 0.41 -1.27
N ASP A 90 -0.30 -0.40 -0.74
CA ASP A 90 1.07 -0.46 -1.24
C ASP A 90 1.13 -0.91 -2.70
N LEU A 91 0.28 -1.87 -3.09
CA LEU A 91 0.15 -2.30 -4.48
C LEU A 91 -0.30 -1.15 -5.39
N SER A 92 -1.26 -0.34 -4.93
CA SER A 92 -1.76 0.83 -5.64
C SER A 92 -0.70 1.93 -5.79
N ILE A 93 0.12 2.17 -4.76
CA ILE A 93 1.18 3.18 -4.77
C ILE A 93 2.37 2.73 -5.62
N TYR A 94 2.93 1.55 -5.32
CA TYR A 94 4.22 1.12 -5.85
C TYR A 94 4.11 0.26 -7.12
N GLY A 95 2.91 -0.20 -7.43
CA GLY A 95 2.64 -1.24 -8.43
C GLY A 95 3.11 -2.63 -7.99
N LYS A 96 3.46 -2.80 -6.71
CA LYS A 96 3.87 -4.07 -6.09
C LYS A 96 3.74 -3.97 -4.58
N ALA A 97 3.41 -5.09 -3.95
CA ALA A 97 3.45 -5.27 -2.51
C ALA A 97 3.97 -6.69 -2.22
N TYR A 98 4.57 -6.89 -1.06
CA TYR A 98 5.16 -8.16 -0.67
C TYR A 98 4.63 -8.58 0.71
N GLU A 99 4.21 -9.83 0.80
CA GLU A 99 3.76 -10.46 2.03
C GLU A 99 4.69 -11.64 2.34
N LEU A 100 5.03 -11.80 3.61
CA LEU A 100 5.82 -12.90 4.13
C LEU A 100 4.94 -13.76 5.03
N MET A 101 4.83 -15.04 4.67
CA MET A 101 4.20 -16.05 5.51
C MET A 101 5.28 -16.82 6.27
N ILE A 102 5.17 -16.83 7.60
CA ILE A 102 6.07 -17.57 8.48
C ILE A 102 5.30 -18.46 9.44
N ARG A 103 6.02 -19.39 10.07
CA ARG A 103 5.54 -20.16 11.22
C ARG A 103 6.29 -19.69 12.46
N ASN A 104 5.55 -19.26 13.49
CA ASN A 104 6.14 -18.73 14.72
C ASN A 104 6.52 -19.87 15.69
N GLN A 105 7.03 -19.50 16.86
CA GLN A 105 7.47 -20.46 17.89
C GLN A 105 6.30 -21.26 18.50
N ASP A 106 5.08 -20.74 18.37
CA ASP A 106 3.84 -21.33 18.88
C ASP A 106 3.15 -22.21 17.81
N ASP A 107 3.86 -22.55 16.72
CA ASP A 107 3.38 -23.33 15.57
C ASP A 107 2.22 -22.67 14.78
N GLU A 108 2.05 -21.35 14.94
CA GLU A 108 1.04 -20.59 14.23
C GLU A 108 1.57 -20.04 12.90
N THR A 109 0.74 -20.08 11.86
CA THR A 109 1.03 -19.44 10.57
C THR A 109 0.69 -17.95 10.65
N ARG A 110 1.70 -17.08 10.51
CA ARG A 110 1.58 -15.61 10.61
C ARG A 110 1.93 -14.91 9.30
N LEU A 111 1.19 -13.84 8.99
CA LEU A 111 1.39 -12.99 7.83
C LEU A 111 2.02 -11.65 8.23
N TYR A 112 3.03 -11.22 7.49
CA TYR A 112 3.71 -9.94 7.69
C TYR A 112 3.87 -9.21 6.37
N LYS A 113 3.51 -7.93 6.36
CA LYS A 113 3.75 -7.06 5.22
C LYS A 113 5.22 -6.66 5.22
N SER A 114 5.89 -6.79 4.08
CA SER A 114 7.24 -6.23 3.91
C SER A 114 7.11 -4.83 3.35
N ASP A 115 7.65 -3.85 4.07
CA ASP A 115 7.74 -2.47 3.58
C ASP A 115 8.66 -2.40 2.35
N ALA A 116 8.28 -1.55 1.39
CA ALA A 116 8.94 -1.38 0.09
C ALA A 116 10.12 -0.39 0.11
#